data_AF-A0A9D0HFL6-F1
#
_entry.id   AF-A0A9D0HFL6-F1
#
_cell.length_a   1.000
_cell.length_b   1.000
_cell.length_c   1.000
_cell.angle_alpha   90.00
_cell.angle_beta   90.00
_cell.angle_gamma   90.00
#
_symmetry.space_group_name_H-M   'P 1'
#
loop_
_entity.id
_entity.type
_entity.pdbx_description
1 polymer ?
#
loop_
_entity_poly.entity_id
_entity_poly.type
_entity_poly.pdbx_seq_one_letter_code
_entity_poly.pdbx_strand_id
1 'polypeptide(L)'
;MTFVDIALYRTYRRVARARLGPLLLRVVLAVTAVGFTGCRTDGAGAGPPVPASSDPAGNDLVPGAIVVAVDETRNAVRIYKLVSVKYFPPPVGDELVMVAFNEMGKDFRHAADLWQQRKLTVALPKVRVQRQQFAHRNYRVIQQEPVSEQDKKLKPQDPIPPKMR
;
A
#
# COMPACT_ATOMS: atom_id res chain seq x y z
N MET A 1 -4.97 -41.48 14.92
CA MET A 1 -6.02 -40.51 14.55
C MET A 1 -5.55 -39.80 13.29
N THR A 2 -5.80 -40.28 12.06
CA THR A 2 -7.02 -40.07 11.23
C THR A 2 -7.40 -38.59 11.13
N PHE A 3 -7.58 -37.90 10.00
CA PHE A 3 -7.84 -38.18 8.57
C PHE A 3 -7.61 -36.81 7.86
N VAL A 4 -6.89 -36.73 6.73
CA VAL A 4 -7.42 -36.56 5.35
C VAL A 4 -7.68 -35.09 4.90
N ASP A 5 -7.38 -34.85 3.62
CA ASP A 5 -7.63 -33.66 2.78
C ASP A 5 -6.78 -32.42 3.08
N ILE A 6 -5.95 -31.92 2.15
CA ILE A 6 -6.39 -31.20 0.97
C ILE A 6 -5.51 -31.56 -0.23
N ALA A 7 -6.02 -32.45 -1.07
CA ALA A 7 -5.51 -32.71 -2.41
C ALA A 7 -6.66 -32.58 -3.40
N LEU A 8 -7.21 -31.38 -3.62
CA LEU A 8 -8.14 -31.14 -4.73
C LEU A 8 -8.37 -29.64 -4.94
N TYR A 9 -7.60 -29.04 -5.86
CA TYR A 9 -8.18 -28.15 -6.86
C TYR A 9 -7.35 -28.26 -8.14
N ARG A 10 -7.59 -29.37 -8.84
CA ARG A 10 -7.23 -29.57 -10.24
C ARG A 10 -8.02 -28.60 -11.13
N THR A 11 -7.27 -27.87 -11.97
CA THR A 11 -7.38 -27.91 -13.44
C THR A 11 -8.63 -27.31 -14.13
N TYR A 12 -8.40 -26.84 -15.37
CA TYR A 12 -9.30 -26.30 -16.40
C TYR A 12 -9.37 -24.76 -16.41
N ARG A 13 -8.86 -24.04 -17.41
CA ARG A 13 -9.04 -24.23 -18.87
C ARG A 13 -7.81 -23.83 -19.69
N ARG A 14 -7.47 -24.68 -20.66
CA ARG A 14 -6.84 -24.30 -21.94
C ARG A 14 -7.93 -23.82 -22.89
N VAL A 15 -7.73 -22.71 -23.61
CA VAL A 15 -8.29 -22.51 -24.96
C VAL A 15 -7.33 -21.65 -25.81
N ALA A 16 -6.99 -22.20 -26.99
CA ALA A 16 -6.51 -21.64 -28.26
C ALA A 16 -5.39 -20.57 -28.26
N ARG A 17 -4.20 -20.83 -28.81
CA ARG A 17 -3.83 -20.93 -30.25
C ARG A 17 -4.34 -19.77 -31.12
N ALA A 18 -3.45 -18.85 -31.46
CA ALA A 18 -3.36 -18.27 -32.79
C ALA A 18 -1.89 -18.12 -33.17
N ARG A 19 -1.43 -19.01 -34.06
CA ARG A 19 -0.22 -18.82 -34.87
C ARG A 19 -0.61 -17.87 -35.99
N LEU A 20 0.17 -16.82 -36.22
CA LEU A 20 0.24 -16.14 -37.51
C LEU A 20 1.71 -15.85 -37.77
N GLY A 21 2.16 -16.36 -38.91
CA GLY A 21 3.57 -16.49 -39.28
C GLY A 21 4.22 -15.20 -39.76
N PRO A 22 5.48 -15.30 -40.19
CA PRO A 22 6.37 -14.19 -40.53
C PRO A 22 6.25 -13.81 -42.02
N LEU A 23 6.66 -12.59 -42.37
CA LEU A 23 7.54 -12.27 -43.52
C LEU A 23 7.45 -10.79 -43.93
N LEU A 24 8.62 -10.16 -44.00
CA LEU A 24 9.02 -9.06 -44.91
C LEU A 24 8.33 -7.71 -44.62
N LEU A 25 8.94 -6.55 -44.82
CA LEU A 25 10.05 -6.14 -45.66
C LEU A 25 10.59 -4.81 -45.12
N ARG A 26 11.88 -4.57 -45.34
CA ARG A 26 12.60 -3.33 -45.01
C ARG A 26 11.99 -2.10 -45.68
N VAL A 27 11.85 -1.01 -44.93
CA VAL A 27 11.98 0.36 -45.46
C VAL A 27 12.90 1.14 -44.52
N VAL A 28 14.12 1.39 -45.01
CA VAL A 28 15.04 2.38 -44.47
C VAL A 28 14.76 3.67 -45.23
N LEU A 29 14.38 4.74 -44.52
CA LEU A 29 14.64 6.10 -44.97
C LEU A 29 14.88 7.00 -43.76
N ALA A 30 16.10 7.50 -43.67
CA ALA A 30 16.55 8.52 -42.74
C ALA A 30 16.03 9.90 -43.19
N VAL A 31 16.06 10.87 -42.27
CA VAL A 31 16.69 12.22 -42.41
C VAL A 31 16.01 13.30 -41.54
N THR A 32 16.86 13.94 -40.71
CA THR A 32 16.80 15.26 -40.02
C THR A 32 15.70 15.52 -38.97
N ALA A 33 16.02 15.60 -37.68
CA ALA A 33 16.76 16.66 -36.96
C ALA A 33 15.94 17.95 -36.74
N VAL A 34 15.28 18.04 -35.58
CA VAL A 34 15.15 19.29 -34.82
C VAL A 34 15.33 18.91 -33.35
N GLY A 35 16.41 19.42 -32.76
CA GLY A 35 16.72 19.25 -31.35
C GLY A 35 15.68 19.98 -30.50
N PHE A 36 14.77 19.23 -29.91
CA PHE A 36 14.25 19.61 -28.61
C PHE A 36 15.25 19.09 -27.59
N THR A 37 16.17 19.97 -27.20
CA THR A 37 16.86 19.90 -25.90
C THR A 37 15.81 20.14 -24.82
N GLY A 38 14.86 19.22 -24.71
CA GLY A 38 14.10 19.05 -23.49
C GLY A 38 15.10 18.49 -22.50
N CYS A 39 15.47 19.27 -21.50
CA CYS A 39 15.99 18.75 -20.26
C CYS A 39 14.98 17.70 -19.76
N ARG A 40 15.15 16.45 -20.19
CA ARG A 40 14.75 15.30 -19.39
C ARG A 40 15.64 15.42 -18.16
N THR A 41 15.16 16.17 -17.17
CA THR A 41 15.40 15.78 -15.81
C THR A 41 15.00 14.31 -15.77
N ASP A 42 15.99 13.44 -15.63
CA ASP A 42 15.77 12.11 -15.09
C ASP A 42 14.98 12.33 -13.80
N GLY A 43 13.66 12.27 -13.94
CA GLY A 43 12.75 12.07 -12.84
C GLY A 43 13.06 10.66 -12.37
N ALA A 44 14.16 10.52 -11.65
CA ALA A 44 14.37 9.44 -10.71
C ALA A 44 13.03 9.31 -10.02
N GLY A 45 12.32 8.20 -10.28
CA GLY A 45 10.99 7.95 -9.79
C GLY A 45 11.03 8.05 -8.27
N ALA A 46 10.82 9.26 -7.77
CA ALA A 46 10.80 9.55 -6.36
C ALA A 46 9.44 9.04 -5.92
N GLY A 47 9.37 7.73 -5.67
CA GLY A 47 8.35 7.11 -4.83
C GLY A 47 8.17 7.90 -3.53
N PRO A 48 7.14 7.60 -2.75
CA PRO A 48 6.65 8.51 -1.72
C PRO A 48 7.79 8.98 -0.81
N PRO A 49 7.81 10.26 -0.42
CA PRO A 49 8.74 10.71 0.59
C PRO A 49 8.48 9.90 1.86
N VAL A 50 9.46 9.10 2.27
CA VAL A 50 9.41 8.36 3.53
C VAL A 50 10.24 9.16 4.53
N PRO A 51 9.63 9.71 5.59
CA PRO A 51 10.39 10.48 6.58
C PRO A 51 11.42 9.59 7.29
N ALA A 52 12.53 10.18 7.70
CA ALA A 52 13.61 9.46 8.38
C ALA A 52 13.20 8.96 9.78
N SER A 53 12.31 9.68 10.47
CA SER A 53 11.80 9.36 11.81
C SER A 53 10.29 9.64 11.94
N SER A 54 9.64 8.99 12.90
CA SER A 54 8.29 9.34 13.39
C SER A 54 8.33 10.49 14.40
N ASP A 55 7.18 11.12 14.65
CA ASP A 55 6.98 11.95 15.82
C ASP A 55 6.85 11.07 17.08
N PRO A 56 7.75 11.16 18.07
CA PRO A 56 7.66 10.37 19.30
C PRO A 56 6.39 10.65 20.12
N ALA A 57 5.76 11.81 19.95
CA ALA A 57 4.50 12.16 20.60
C ALA A 57 3.26 11.67 19.82
N GLY A 58 3.43 11.22 18.57
CA GLY A 58 2.31 10.73 17.76
C GLY A 58 1.35 11.81 17.26
N ASN A 59 1.78 13.08 17.17
CA ASN A 59 0.91 14.16 16.67
C ASN A 59 0.65 14.05 15.16
N ASP A 60 1.51 13.33 14.44
CA ASP A 60 1.35 13.01 13.02
C ASP A 60 0.28 11.91 12.76
N LEU A 61 -0.22 11.25 13.82
CA LEU A 61 -1.26 10.22 13.75
C LEU A 61 -2.66 10.85 13.73
N VAL A 62 -2.98 11.47 12.59
CA VAL A 62 -4.25 12.14 12.32
C VAL A 62 -5.15 11.33 11.37
N PRO A 63 -6.48 11.50 11.39
CA PRO A 63 -7.36 10.85 10.43
C PRO A 63 -6.92 11.10 8.99
N GLY A 64 -6.90 10.02 8.20
CA GLY A 64 -6.42 10.04 6.82
C GLY A 64 -4.93 9.75 6.65
N ALA A 65 -4.15 9.72 7.74
CA ALA A 65 -2.75 9.35 7.68
C ALA A 65 -2.57 7.92 7.18
N ILE A 66 -1.69 7.76 6.20
CA ILE A 66 -1.21 6.48 5.72
C ILE A 66 0.09 6.19 6.44
N VAL A 67 0.05 5.15 7.27
CA VAL A 67 1.11 4.83 8.21
C VAL A 67 1.71 3.49 7.83
N VAL A 68 3.03 3.43 7.78
CA VAL A 68 3.77 2.18 7.65
C VAL A 68 4.48 1.92 8.98
N ALA A 69 4.32 0.74 9.56
CA ALA A 69 4.91 0.41 10.85
C ALA A 69 5.52 -0.99 10.86
N VAL A 70 6.62 -1.15 11.58
CA VAL A 70 7.29 -2.44 11.75
C VAL A 70 6.38 -3.39 12.53
N ASP A 71 6.19 -4.59 11.98
CA ASP A 71 5.57 -5.75 12.60
C ASP A 71 6.70 -6.69 13.07
N GLU A 72 7.06 -6.58 14.35
CA GLU A 72 8.17 -7.32 14.95
C GLU A 72 7.96 -8.84 14.87
N THR A 73 6.70 -9.31 14.87
CA THR A 73 6.39 -10.74 14.83
C THR A 73 6.72 -11.37 13.49
N ARG A 74 6.64 -10.60 12.41
CA ARG A 74 6.90 -11.05 11.03
C ARG A 74 8.15 -10.45 10.42
N ASN A 75 8.84 -9.59 11.17
CA ASN A 75 9.98 -8.81 10.72
C ASN A 75 9.72 -8.12 9.36
N ALA A 76 8.55 -7.49 9.24
CA ALA A 76 8.07 -6.86 8.02
C ALA A 76 7.41 -5.51 8.32
N VAL A 77 7.20 -4.67 7.31
CA VAL A 77 6.55 -3.36 7.47
C VAL A 77 5.11 -3.45 6.99
N ARG A 78 4.16 -3.31 7.91
CA ARG A 78 2.73 -3.34 7.62
C ARG A 78 2.20 -1.94 7.33
N ILE A 79 1.27 -1.87 6.39
CA ILE A 79 0.60 -0.64 5.96
C ILE A 79 -0.73 -0.51 6.71
N TYR A 80 -1.01 0.71 7.17
CA TYR A 80 -2.22 1.10 7.87
C TYR A 80 -2.79 2.39 7.26
N LYS A 81 -4.11 2.51 7.24
CA LYS A 81 -4.82 3.78 6.99
C LYS A 81 -5.56 4.18 8.25
N LEU A 82 -5.30 5.37 8.76
CA LEU A 82 -5.97 5.89 9.95
C LEU A 82 -7.35 6.45 9.57
N VAL A 83 -8.40 5.89 10.15
CA VAL A 83 -9.79 6.23 9.81
C VAL A 83 -10.34 7.26 10.78
N SER A 84 -10.06 7.11 12.07
CA SER A 84 -10.51 8.07 13.09
C SER A 84 -9.63 8.02 14.33
N VAL A 85 -9.59 9.11 15.07
CA VAL A 85 -9.03 9.18 16.43
C VAL A 85 -10.19 9.39 17.38
N LYS A 86 -10.25 8.62 18.45
CA LYS A 86 -11.19 8.81 19.55
C LYS A 86 -10.46 9.36 20.75
N TYR A 87 -10.97 10.46 21.26
CA TYR A 87 -10.40 11.14 22.43
C TYR A 87 -11.12 10.65 23.68
N PHE A 88 -10.37 10.08 24.63
CA PHE A 88 -10.89 9.70 25.93
C PHE A 88 -10.19 10.49 27.04
N PRO A 89 -10.87 10.75 28.16
CA PRO A 89 -10.24 11.41 29.29
C PRO A 89 -9.09 10.56 29.87
N PRO A 90 -8.10 11.18 30.52
CA PRO A 90 -7.09 10.46 31.27
C PRO A 90 -7.73 9.50 32.30
N PRO A 91 -7.12 8.32 32.57
CA PRO A 91 -5.84 7.84 32.05
C PRO A 91 -5.92 7.09 30.72
N VAL A 92 -7.10 7.01 30.09
CA VAL A 92 -7.31 6.18 28.89
C VAL A 92 -6.53 6.71 27.69
N GLY A 93 -6.58 8.02 27.46
CA GLY A 93 -5.90 8.66 26.33
C GLY A 93 -6.54 8.35 24.96
N ASP A 94 -5.85 8.71 23.89
CA ASP A 94 -6.42 8.67 22.54
C ASP A 94 -6.36 7.27 21.92
N GLU A 95 -7.48 6.76 21.42
CA GLU A 95 -7.58 5.51 20.67
C GLU A 95 -7.54 5.80 19.15
N LEU A 96 -6.60 5.18 18.45
CA LEU A 96 -6.52 5.19 16.99
C LEU A 96 -7.37 4.06 16.43
N VAL A 97 -8.23 4.39 15.46
CA VAL A 97 -8.98 3.42 14.67
C VAL A 97 -8.41 3.38 13.27
N MET A 98 -7.85 2.23 12.88
CA MET A 98 -7.10 2.05 11.64
C MET A 98 -7.61 0.85 10.85
N VAL A 99 -7.38 0.87 9.54
CA VAL A 99 -7.49 -0.28 8.65
C VAL A 99 -6.09 -0.81 8.41
N ALA A 100 -5.89 -2.12 8.58
CA ALA A 100 -4.64 -2.78 8.26
C ALA A 100 -4.76 -3.58 6.97
N PHE A 101 -3.70 -3.55 6.14
CA PHE A 101 -3.65 -4.28 4.88
C PHE A 101 -2.86 -5.61 5.01
N ASN A 102 -3.10 -6.53 4.07
CA ASN A 102 -2.47 -7.87 4.07
C ASN A 102 -1.02 -7.80 3.59
N GLU A 103 -0.78 -7.02 2.55
CA GLU A 103 0.51 -6.87 1.92
C GLU A 103 1.46 -6.09 2.83
N MET A 104 2.69 -6.55 2.90
CA MET A 104 3.74 -5.99 3.75
C MET A 104 4.96 -5.66 2.92
N GLY A 105 5.60 -4.54 3.22
CA GLY A 105 6.91 -4.20 2.71
C GLY A 105 8.01 -4.92 3.47
N LYS A 106 9.17 -5.08 2.82
CA LYS A 106 10.40 -5.53 3.49
C LYS A 106 11.04 -4.40 4.30
N ASP A 107 10.84 -3.17 3.84
CA ASP A 107 11.30 -1.93 4.42
C ASP A 107 10.23 -0.86 4.21
N PHE A 108 10.45 0.33 4.80
CA PHE A 108 9.49 1.43 4.73
C PHE A 108 9.27 1.94 3.30
N ARG A 109 10.30 1.92 2.45
CA ARG A 109 10.20 2.39 1.07
C ARG A 109 9.37 1.44 0.24
N HIS A 110 9.63 0.15 0.34
CA HIS A 110 8.86 -0.89 -0.33
C HIS A 110 7.38 -0.86 0.11
N ALA A 111 7.10 -0.66 1.40
CA ALA A 111 5.73 -0.49 1.88
C ALA A 111 5.04 0.76 1.27
N ALA A 112 5.78 1.86 1.12
CA ALA A 112 5.28 3.06 0.47
C ALA A 112 5.01 2.85 -1.03
N ASP A 113 5.87 2.10 -1.71
CA ASP A 113 5.67 1.73 -3.12
C ASP A 113 4.45 0.82 -3.30
N LEU A 114 4.23 -0.13 -2.38
CA LEU A 114 3.02 -0.97 -2.36
C LEU A 114 1.74 -0.13 -2.21
N TRP A 115 1.78 0.92 -1.37
CA TRP A 115 0.67 1.88 -1.28
C TRP A 115 0.40 2.58 -2.60
N GLN A 116 1.45 3.07 -3.28
CA GLN A 116 1.30 3.74 -4.58
C GLN A 116 0.72 2.82 -5.65
N GLN A 117 1.08 1.54 -5.64
CA GLN A 117 0.57 0.56 -6.58
C GLN A 117 -0.93 0.27 -6.40
N ARG A 118 -1.51 0.61 -5.23
CA ARG A 118 -2.94 0.41 -4.88
C ARG A 118 -3.44 -1.02 -5.02
N LYS A 119 -2.52 -2.00 -5.05
CA LYS A 119 -2.82 -3.44 -5.06
C LYS A 119 -2.80 -4.00 -3.65
N LEU A 120 -3.60 -3.39 -2.78
CA LEU A 120 -3.69 -3.75 -1.38
C LEU A 120 -5.06 -4.30 -1.04
N THR A 121 -5.09 -5.31 -0.18
CA THR A 121 -6.30 -5.95 0.31
C THR A 121 -6.42 -5.75 1.82
N VAL A 122 -7.63 -5.52 2.30
CA VAL A 122 -7.88 -5.30 3.72
C VAL A 122 -7.64 -6.60 4.50
N ALA A 123 -6.70 -6.57 5.44
CA ALA A 123 -6.49 -7.64 6.41
C ALA A 123 -7.47 -7.51 7.57
N LEU A 124 -7.46 -6.35 8.21
CA LEU A 124 -8.29 -6.02 9.36
C LEU A 124 -8.95 -4.67 9.12
N PRO A 125 -10.28 -4.63 8.94
CA PRO A 125 -11.00 -3.39 8.64
C PRO A 125 -11.07 -2.44 9.85
N LYS A 126 -10.84 -2.93 11.06
CA LYS A 126 -10.95 -2.15 12.29
C LYS A 126 -9.96 -2.62 13.35
N VAL A 127 -8.77 -2.03 13.30
CA VAL A 127 -7.75 -2.15 14.35
C VAL A 127 -7.92 -0.97 15.30
N ARG A 128 -7.94 -1.24 16.60
CA ARG A 128 -7.96 -0.23 17.65
C ARG A 128 -6.69 -0.34 18.46
N VAL A 129 -6.00 0.77 18.65
CA VAL A 129 -4.74 0.81 19.40
C VAL A 129 -4.64 2.14 20.12
N GLN A 130 -4.07 2.14 21.32
CA GLN A 130 -3.79 3.39 22.02
C GLN A 130 -2.69 4.16 21.30
N ARG A 131 -2.88 5.47 21.11
CA ARG A 131 -1.92 6.36 20.44
C ARG A 131 -0.55 6.26 21.06
N GLN A 132 -0.47 6.30 22.39
CA GLN A 132 0.81 6.17 23.12
C GLN A 132 1.51 4.84 22.80
N GLN A 133 0.80 3.72 22.85
CA GLN A 133 1.36 2.40 22.54
C GLN A 133 1.81 2.29 21.07
N PHE A 134 1.07 2.91 20.15
CA PHE A 134 1.43 2.91 18.74
C PHE A 134 2.61 3.85 18.45
N ALA A 135 2.69 5.00 19.13
CA ALA A 135 3.75 5.98 18.94
C ALA A 135 5.13 5.45 19.32
N HIS A 136 5.19 4.49 20.25
CA HIS A 136 6.43 3.77 20.59
C HIS A 136 6.91 2.81 19.49
N ARG A 137 6.08 2.49 18.49
CA ARG A 137 6.48 1.64 17.38
C ARG A 137 7.37 2.40 16.41
N ASN A 138 8.22 1.69 15.69
CA ASN A 138 8.93 2.28 14.56
C ASN A 138 7.98 2.43 13.36
N TYR A 139 7.30 3.57 13.28
CA TYR A 139 6.33 3.89 12.21
C TYR A 139 6.75 5.13 11.40
N ARG A 140 6.22 5.29 10.20
CA ARG A 140 6.36 6.50 9.37
C ARG A 140 5.02 6.85 8.73
N VAL A 141 4.66 8.13 8.74
CA VAL A 141 3.53 8.64 7.95
C VAL A 141 4.05 8.96 6.55
N ILE A 142 3.60 8.22 5.54
CA ILE A 142 4.09 8.34 4.15
C ILE A 142 3.24 9.27 3.30
N GLN A 143 1.97 9.42 3.66
CA GLN A 143 1.01 10.24 2.93
C GLN A 143 -0.20 10.52 3.83
N GLN A 144 -0.95 11.57 3.52
CA GLN A 144 -2.27 11.80 4.07
C GLN A 144 -3.30 11.78 2.94
N GLU A 145 -4.41 11.09 3.15
CA GLU A 145 -5.52 10.99 2.21
C GLU A 145 -6.85 11.24 2.93
N PRO A 146 -7.85 11.85 2.27
CA PRO A 146 -9.15 12.02 2.88
C PRO A 146 -9.75 10.65 3.27
N VAL A 147 -10.43 10.62 4.43
CA VAL A 147 -11.18 9.44 4.87
C VAL A 147 -12.57 9.49 4.24
N SER A 148 -12.86 8.54 3.37
CA SER A 148 -14.17 8.39 2.75
C SER A 148 -15.13 7.59 3.63
N GLU A 149 -16.43 7.69 3.37
CA GLU A 149 -17.43 6.82 4.00
C GLU A 149 -17.24 5.34 3.62
N GLN A 150 -16.61 5.07 2.48
CA GLN A 150 -16.26 3.71 2.08
C GLN A 150 -15.16 3.13 2.97
N ASP A 151 -14.15 3.92 3.33
CA ASP A 151 -13.07 3.49 4.23
C ASP A 151 -13.61 3.05 5.60
N LYS A 152 -14.67 3.70 6.10
CA LYS A 152 -15.34 3.36 7.36
C LYS A 152 -16.14 2.05 7.29
N LYS A 153 -16.48 1.61 6.07
CA LYS A 153 -17.32 0.44 5.80
C LYS A 153 -16.55 -0.74 5.17
N LEU A 154 -15.24 -0.63 5.06
CA LEU A 154 -14.39 -1.69 4.51
C LEU A 154 -14.58 -3.00 5.29
N LYS A 155 -14.56 -4.11 4.56
CA LYS A 155 -14.63 -5.47 5.07
C LYS A 155 -13.30 -6.18 4.81
N PRO A 156 -13.03 -7.30 5.51
CA PRO A 156 -11.85 -8.11 5.20
C PRO A 156 -11.86 -8.54 3.73
N GLN A 157 -10.69 -8.54 3.10
CA GLN A 157 -10.43 -8.88 1.69
C GLN A 157 -10.93 -7.86 0.66
N ASP A 158 -11.58 -6.77 1.07
CA ASP A 158 -11.93 -5.69 0.14
C ASP A 158 -10.65 -5.08 -0.47
N PRO A 159 -10.64 -4.77 -1.78
CA PRO A 159 -9.55 -4.03 -2.38
C PRO A 159 -9.57 -2.58 -1.90
N ILE A 160 -8.41 -1.93 -1.90
CA ILE A 160 -8.34 -0.49 -1.62
C ILE A 160 -9.22 0.30 -2.60
N PRO A 161 -10.04 1.24 -2.10
CA PRO A 161 -10.80 2.13 -2.98
C PRO A 161 -9.86 3.00 -3.82
N PRO A 162 -10.24 3.34 -5.07
CA PRO A 162 -9.42 4.18 -5.94
C PRO A 162 -9.21 5.57 -5.30
N LYS A 163 -8.11 6.22 -5.65
CA LYS A 163 -7.79 7.56 -5.16
C LYS A 163 -8.92 8.52 -5.54
N MET A 164 -9.64 9.04 -4.54
CA MET A 164 -10.59 10.13 -4.75
C MET A 164 -9.78 11.35 -5.21
N ARG A 165 -10.07 11.84 -6.43
CA ARG A 165 -9.46 13.03 -7.02
C ARG A 165 -10.15 14.28 -6.49
#